data_AF-A0A7C4YED2-F1
#
_entry.id   AF-A0A7C4YED2-F1
#
_cell.length_a   1.000
_cell.length_b   1.000
_cell.length_c   1.000
_cell.angle_alpha   90.00
_cell.angle_beta   90.00
_cell.angle_gamma   90.00
#
_symmetry.space_group_name_H-M   'P 1'
#
loop_
_entity.id
_entity.type
_entity.pdbx_description
1 polymer ?
#
loop_
_entity_poly.entity_id
_entity_poly.type
_entity_poly.pdbx_seq_one_letter_code
_entity_poly.pdbx_strand_id
1 'polypeptide(L)'
;MAESSRTPDWLAARGGELRRGVQENSWLVLLNGSQQYRLAVAPAAGTFTCVVTQTNNGKRLDKGATYPDAKAALDGGLAELRTFLGWG
;
A
#
# COMPACT_ATOMS: atom_id res chain seq x y z
N MET A 1 -23.36 -2.75 1.94
CA MET A 1 -22.65 -1.47 1.72
C MET A 1 -21.23 -1.64 2.24
N ALA A 2 -20.23 -1.81 1.38
CA ALA A 2 -18.82 -1.89 1.77
C ALA A 2 -17.91 -1.57 0.56
N GLU A 3 -17.75 -0.28 0.26
CA GLU A 3 -16.82 0.22 -0.76
C GLU A 3 -15.75 1.06 -0.06
N SER A 4 -14.52 0.55 0.14
CA SER A 4 -13.39 1.44 0.53
C SER A 4 -11.96 0.94 0.26
N SER A 5 -11.73 -0.23 -0.35
CA SER A 5 -10.37 -0.59 -0.84
C SER A 5 -10.32 -0.51 -2.36
N ARG A 6 -10.70 0.64 -2.92
CA ARG A 6 -10.75 0.82 -4.37
C ARG A 6 -9.32 0.80 -4.89
N THR A 7 -9.00 -0.19 -5.72
CA THR A 7 -7.77 -0.21 -6.51
C THR A 7 -7.65 1.14 -7.22
N PRO A 8 -6.57 1.91 -7.01
CA PRO A 8 -6.39 3.18 -7.70
C PRO A 8 -6.42 2.98 -9.21
N ASP A 9 -6.98 3.93 -9.96
CA ASP A 9 -7.11 3.82 -11.43
C ASP A 9 -5.76 3.59 -12.11
N TRP A 10 -4.69 4.24 -11.61
CA TRP A 10 -3.33 4.07 -12.14
C TRP A 10 -2.75 2.66 -11.90
N LEU A 11 -3.21 1.97 -10.85
CA LEU A 11 -2.83 0.61 -10.52
C LEU A 11 -3.63 -0.36 -11.40
N ALA A 12 -4.94 -0.15 -11.49
CA ALA A 12 -5.85 -0.93 -12.34
C ALA A 12 -5.45 -0.84 -13.83
N ALA A 13 -5.09 0.35 -14.31
CA ALA A 13 -4.66 0.60 -15.69
C ALA A 13 -3.41 -0.20 -16.09
N ARG A 14 -2.64 -0.72 -15.12
CA ARG A 14 -1.43 -1.51 -15.34
C ARG A 14 -1.59 -2.98 -14.95
N GLY A 15 -2.83 -3.46 -14.88
CA GLY A 15 -3.14 -4.84 -14.47
C GLY A 15 -2.86 -5.11 -13.00
N GLY A 16 -2.81 -4.06 -12.18
CA GLY A 16 -2.63 -4.15 -10.75
C GLY A 16 -3.95 -4.15 -9.99
N GLU A 17 -3.95 -4.78 -8.83
CA GLU A 17 -5.10 -4.88 -7.94
C GLU A 17 -4.68 -4.63 -6.50
N LEU A 18 -5.47 -3.83 -5.77
CA LEU A 18 -5.30 -3.63 -4.34
C LEU A 18 -6.29 -4.54 -3.61
N ARG A 19 -5.80 -5.58 -2.97
CA ARG A 19 -6.60 -6.49 -2.14
C ARG A 19 -6.39 -6.21 -0.68
N ARG A 20 -7.44 -6.38 0.12
CA ARG A 20 -7.30 -6.35 1.58
C ARG A 20 -6.55 -7.61 2.04
N GLY A 21 -5.55 -7.44 2.87
CA GLY A 21 -4.79 -8.53 3.49
C GLY A 21 -5.55 -9.14 4.67
N VAL A 22 -4.96 -10.19 5.25
CA VAL A 22 -5.52 -10.91 6.42
C VAL A 22 -5.52 -10.05 7.69
N GLN A 23 -4.59 -9.10 7.80
CA GLN A 23 -4.54 -8.17 8.93
C GLN A 23 -5.47 -6.97 8.69
N GLU A 24 -6.12 -6.47 9.74
CA GLU A 24 -7.12 -5.39 9.68
C GLU A 24 -6.66 -4.13 8.93
N ASN A 25 -5.35 -3.84 9.01
CA ASN A 25 -4.69 -2.68 8.41
C ASN A 25 -3.59 -3.09 7.42
N SER A 26 -3.75 -4.19 6.69
CA SER A 26 -2.84 -4.58 5.63
C SER A 26 -3.55 -4.69 4.29
N TRP A 27 -2.84 -4.29 3.24
CA TRP A 27 -3.24 -4.42 1.84
C TRP A 27 -2.14 -5.12 1.06
N LEU A 28 -2.55 -5.86 0.04
CA LEU A 28 -1.70 -6.58 -0.88
C LEU A 28 -1.86 -5.93 -2.25
N VAL A 29 -0.74 -5.62 -2.89
CA VAL A 29 -0.71 -5.17 -4.27
C VAL A 29 -0.33 -6.35 -5.13
N LEU A 30 -1.31 -6.79 -5.91
CA LEU A 30 -1.13 -7.82 -6.91
C LEU A 30 -0.86 -7.14 -8.23
N LEU A 31 0.15 -7.58 -8.97
CA LEU A 31 0.39 -7.19 -10.35
C LEU A 31 0.28 -8.45 -11.22
N ASN A 32 -0.56 -8.42 -12.25
CA ASN A 32 -0.83 -9.58 -13.11
C ASN A 32 -1.20 -10.83 -12.30
N GLY A 33 -2.06 -10.66 -11.28
CA GLY A 33 -2.54 -11.75 -10.42
C GLY A 33 -1.54 -12.27 -9.37
N SER A 34 -0.31 -11.75 -9.33
CA SER A 34 0.71 -12.17 -8.36
C SER A 34 0.95 -11.10 -7.30
N GLN A 35 0.99 -11.47 -6.03
CA GLN A 35 1.34 -10.54 -4.94
C GLN A 35 2.79 -10.07 -5.09
N GLN A 36 2.99 -8.79 -5.39
CA GLN A 36 4.31 -8.19 -5.53
C GLN A 36 4.68 -7.32 -4.33
N TYR A 37 3.71 -6.61 -3.75
CA TYR A 37 3.94 -5.71 -2.64
C TYR A 37 2.88 -5.88 -1.55
N ARG A 38 3.25 -5.51 -0.34
CA ARG A 38 2.38 -5.45 0.83
C ARG A 38 2.48 -4.05 1.42
N LEU A 39 1.33 -3.44 1.68
CA LEU A 39 1.20 -2.23 2.47
C LEU A 39 0.64 -2.63 3.83
N ALA A 40 1.27 -2.18 4.91
CA ALA A 40 0.79 -2.40 6.26
C ALA A 40 0.77 -1.08 7.00
N VAL A 41 -0.43 -0.63 7.36
CA VAL A 41 -0.59 0.56 8.20
C VAL A 41 -0.46 0.15 9.66
N ALA A 42 0.46 0.79 10.37
CA ALA A 42 0.73 0.56 11.77
C ALA A 42 0.68 1.88 12.55
N PRO A 43 0.20 1.88 13.81
CA PRO A 43 0.32 3.05 14.66
C PRO A 43 1.80 3.30 15.03
N ALA A 44 2.22 4.56 14.96
CA ALA A 44 3.56 5.03 15.28
C ALA A 44 3.47 6.28 16.18
N ALA A 45 3.66 6.11 17.49
CA ALA A 45 3.75 7.21 18.48
C ALA A 45 2.64 8.28 18.37
N GLY A 46 1.37 7.86 18.31
CA GLY A 46 0.22 8.78 18.19
C GLY A 46 -0.11 9.20 16.76
N THR A 47 0.67 8.77 15.78
CA THR A 47 0.41 8.89 14.34
C THR A 47 0.28 7.50 13.71
N PHE A 48 0.13 7.42 12.39
CA PHE A 48 0.11 6.19 11.61
C PHE A 48 1.27 6.18 10.63
N THR A 49 1.85 5.03 10.37
CA THR A 49 2.85 4.83 9.32
C THR A 49 2.38 3.76 8.36
N CYS A 50 2.85 3.81 7.12
CA CYS A 50 2.59 2.76 6.13
C CYS A 50 3.90 2.10 5.74
N VAL A 51 4.01 0.82 6.06
CA VAL A 51 5.13 -0.03 5.70
C VAL A 51 4.85 -0.63 4.33
N VAL A 52 5.70 -0.31 3.35
CA VAL A 52 5.60 -0.85 1.99
C VAL A 52 6.72 -1.86 1.82
N THR A 53 6.36 -3.14 1.76
CA THR A 53 7.32 -4.24 1.64
C THR A 53 7.16 -4.95 0.31
N GLN A 54 8.26 -5.14 -0.41
CA GLN A 54 8.31 -5.97 -1.59
C GLN A 54 8.29 -7.45 -1.19
N THR A 55 7.32 -8.21 -1.69
CA THR A 55 7.09 -9.60 -1.27
C THR A 55 8.15 -10.53 -1.83
N ASN A 56 8.70 -10.23 -3.02
CA ASN A 56 9.69 -11.09 -3.68
C ASN A 56 11.07 -11.13 -2.99
N ASN A 57 11.46 -10.08 -2.26
CA ASN A 57 12.80 -9.94 -1.68
C ASN A 57 12.78 -9.38 -0.25
N GLY A 58 11.59 -9.16 0.33
CA GLY A 58 11.40 -8.65 1.69
C GLY A 58 11.86 -7.19 1.90
N LYS A 59 12.26 -6.47 0.85
CA LYS A 59 12.80 -5.11 0.96
C LYS A 59 11.69 -4.11 1.31
N ARG A 60 11.95 -3.26 2.30
CA ARG A 60 11.11 -2.10 2.61
C ARG A 60 11.40 -0.95 1.65
N LEU A 61 10.33 -0.39 1.11
CA LEU A 61 10.32 0.72 0.16
C LEU A 61 9.76 2.00 0.80
N ASP A 62 9.07 1.87 1.94
CA ASP A 62 8.61 3.00 2.70
C ASP A 62 9.78 3.83 3.24
N LYS A 63 9.61 5.14 3.24
CA LYS A 63 10.58 6.08 3.83
C LYS A 63 10.36 6.30 5.34
N GLY A 64 9.51 5.50 5.97
CA GLY A 64 9.14 5.66 7.38
C GLY A 64 8.32 6.93 7.65
N ALA A 65 7.60 7.43 6.64
CA ALA A 65 6.73 8.59 6.80
C ALA A 65 5.61 8.31 7.82
N THR A 66 5.24 9.34 8.57
CA THR A 66 4.13 9.33 9.52
C THR A 66 3.00 10.23 9.05
N TYR A 67 1.77 9.84 9.40
CA TYR A 67 0.53 10.39 8.88
C TYR A 67 -0.47 10.55 10.02
N PRO A 68 -1.38 11.54 9.95
CA PRO A 68 -2.32 11.83 11.02
C PRO A 68 -3.36 10.71 11.26
N ASP A 69 -3.67 9.92 10.23
CA ASP A 69 -4.67 8.85 10.28
C ASP A 69 -4.31 7.68 9.36
N ALA A 70 -4.99 6.54 9.56
CA ALA A 70 -4.72 5.31 8.82
C ALA A 70 -4.99 5.43 7.31
N LYS A 71 -5.94 6.27 6.89
CA LYS A 71 -6.27 6.48 5.48
C LYS A 71 -5.18 7.30 4.80
N ALA A 72 -4.72 8.37 5.43
CA ALA A 72 -3.58 9.16 4.97
C ALA A 72 -2.30 8.30 4.88
N ALA A 73 -2.08 7.40 5.84
CA ALA A 73 -0.96 6.46 5.78
C ALA A 73 -1.04 5.54 4.56
N LEU A 74 -2.20 4.93 4.31
CA LEU A 74 -2.39 4.08 3.14
C LEU A 74 -2.17 4.84 1.83
N ASP A 75 -2.76 6.04 1.70
CA ASP A 75 -2.62 6.88 0.50
C ASP A 75 -1.16 7.27 0.26
N GLY A 76 -0.47 7.69 1.32
CA GLY A 76 0.95 7.99 1.26
C GLY A 76 1.83 6.79 0.87
N GLY A 77 1.56 5.61 1.44
CA GLY A 77 2.26 4.38 1.05
C GLY A 77 2.01 3.97 -0.41
N LEU A 78 0.78 4.18 -0.91
CA LEU A 78 0.46 3.98 -2.32
C LEU A 78 1.18 4.99 -3.23
N ALA A 79 1.30 6.24 -2.81
CA ALA A 79 2.04 7.28 -3.53
C ALA A 79 3.54 6.98 -3.58
N GLU A 80 4.14 6.50 -2.48
CA GLU A 80 5.53 6.05 -2.44
C GLU A 80 5.74 4.86 -3.39
N LEU A 81 4.84 3.88 -3.35
CA LEU A 81 4.89 2.73 -4.26
C LEU A 81 4.78 3.18 -5.73
N ARG A 82 3.83 4.06 -6.06
CA ARG A 82 3.67 4.60 -7.42
C ARG A 82 4.94 5.29 -7.91
N THR A 83 5.57 6.08 -7.04
CA THR A 83 6.83 6.77 -7.32
C THR A 83 7.96 5.76 -7.54
N PHE A 84 8.07 4.74 -6.69
CA PHE A 84 9.06 3.68 -6.80
C PHE A 84 8.92 2.88 -8.12
N LEU A 85 7.68 2.61 -8.54
CA LEU A 85 7.38 1.92 -9.79
C LEU A 85 7.63 2.81 -11.03
N GLY A 86 7.84 4.11 -10.86
CA GLY A 86 7.97 5.05 -11.99
C GLY A 86 6.65 5.27 -12.73
N TRP A 87 5.51 5.10 -12.05
CA TRP A 87 4.17 5.14 -12.64
C TRP A 87 3.48 6.50 -12.49
N GLY A 88 4.29 7.55 -12.31
CA GLY A 88 3.90 8.96 -12.27
C GLY A 88 3.13 9.36 -13.51
#